data_AF-A0A8S1LKY4-F1
#
_entry.id   AF-A0A8S1LKY4-F1
#
_cell.length_a   1.000
_cell.length_b   1.000
_cell.length_c   1.000
_cell.angle_alpha   90.00
_cell.angle_beta   90.00
_cell.angle_gamma   90.00
#
_symmetry.space_group_name_H-M   'P 1'
#
loop_
_entity.id
_entity.type
_entity.pdbx_description
1 polymer ?
#
loop_
_entity_poly.entity_id
_entity_poly.type
_entity_poly.pdbx_seq_one_letter_code
_entity_poly.pdbx_strand_id
1 'polypeptide(L)'
;MQSRGLSTPPGKPKQEVLQIVFDLGEKQQETLHVYDDSDITMIAKEFVNKHQLREEATILIEQTILSNLQDSHCSKQSIFDRLHNEAAVKTQKRQQQFITNSLSQTFSPQRTLPYNSGEQLYLKSKQSRVLESKQEIIYSFKPYISEKSLALVKRPNMPTQDYLIMQGKQMAQRKEQLRNSRMAAQNQQCSFQPVINPISQKISQEKERNYQSAQKSQIHDRLYQQGLNSLKKKKEASQIINQSGMISPLKQKPSTSDIPFLERMQISIQKRQKKLEETVMTEEPSHDLINGQKLYRPIIGRPPNNERNNSNLPIGDYLFQLRTVQEDHHNYLIEQQRQSIINSMAKSSNKSSQIYEDKKQKILQEIFSLLDSDGDGYISASSIEISGIQSDILQILTPLLCEMESIQAQLDLESFIEAANRLISSLNVSDKNKLFNGLKQKKIIDLDQCTFQPKLCKHSMKIVKSAPKLQQNKFDLVKQEQEQKIMQECTFKPQLYNPLKIYDFMLNQ
;
A
#
# COMPACT_ATOMS: atom_id res chain seq x y z
N MET A 1 25.87 20.88 70.95
CA MET A 1 24.88 20.25 70.05
C MET A 1 25.52 20.15 68.67
N GLN A 2 26.00 18.96 68.30
CA GLN A 2 26.65 18.70 67.01
C GLN A 2 25.58 18.29 65.99
N SER A 3 25.46 19.08 64.92
CA SER A 3 24.58 18.83 63.78
C SER A 3 25.10 17.62 62.99
N ARG A 4 24.33 16.52 63.01
CA ARG A 4 24.56 15.35 62.16
C ARG A 4 24.30 15.73 60.70
N GLY A 5 25.36 15.77 59.90
CA GLY A 5 25.27 15.89 58.45
C GLY A 5 24.65 14.62 57.85
N LEU A 6 23.55 14.79 57.13
CA LEU A 6 22.93 13.76 56.32
C LEU A 6 23.80 13.51 55.09
N SER A 7 24.56 12.41 55.08
CA SER A 7 25.26 11.93 53.89
C SER A 7 24.23 11.43 52.87
N THR A 8 24.12 12.12 51.73
CA THR A 8 23.36 11.64 50.59
C THR A 8 23.96 10.32 50.07
N PRO A 9 23.13 9.32 49.72
CA PRO A 9 23.61 8.04 49.22
C PRO A 9 24.37 8.22 47.88
N PRO A 10 25.36 7.37 47.59
CA PRO A 10 26.11 7.42 46.33
C PRO A 10 25.14 7.31 45.15
N GLY A 11 25.12 8.38 44.33
CA GLY A 11 24.21 8.52 43.19
C GLY A 11 24.39 7.38 42.19
N LYS A 12 23.27 6.88 41.66
CA LYS A 12 23.28 5.92 40.55
C LYS A 12 24.04 6.52 39.36
N PRO A 13 24.84 5.73 38.63
CA PRO A 13 25.49 6.24 37.41
C PRO A 13 24.40 6.71 36.44
N LYS A 14 24.51 7.95 35.97
CA LYS A 14 23.58 8.55 35.01
C LYS A 14 23.59 7.74 33.72
N GLN A 15 22.42 7.28 33.29
CA GLN A 15 22.32 6.48 32.07
C GLN A 15 22.10 7.41 30.88
N GLU A 16 22.97 7.30 29.88
CA GLU A 16 22.79 8.02 28.62
C GLU A 16 21.58 7.45 27.87
N VAL A 17 20.62 8.31 27.54
CA VAL A 17 19.35 7.91 26.91
C VAL A 17 19.37 8.21 25.41
N LEU A 18 20.04 9.29 25.01
CA LEU A 18 20.02 9.77 23.63
C LEU A 18 21.32 10.49 23.27
N GLN A 19 21.84 10.19 22.08
CA GLN A 19 23.00 10.82 21.49
C GLN A 19 22.59 11.43 20.13
N ILE A 20 22.69 12.75 19.98
CA ILE A 20 22.34 13.46 18.74
C ILE A 20 23.60 14.14 18.20
N VAL A 21 23.87 14.00 16.90
CA VAL A 21 24.96 14.72 16.22
C VAL A 21 24.37 15.89 15.45
N PHE A 22 24.79 17.11 15.79
CA PHE A 22 24.42 18.33 15.09
C PHE A 22 25.55 18.76 14.15
N ASP A 23 25.21 19.02 12.89
CA ASP A 23 26.10 19.66 11.92
C ASP A 23 25.96 21.18 12.03
N LEU A 24 27.03 21.85 12.44
CA LEU A 24 27.07 23.29 12.66
C LEU A 24 27.56 24.06 11.43
N GLY A 25 27.82 23.37 10.31
CA GLY A 25 28.46 23.94 9.12
C GLY A 25 29.98 23.84 9.15
N GLU A 26 30.63 24.20 8.04
CA GLU A 26 32.10 24.16 7.89
C GLU A 26 32.77 22.81 8.25
N LYS A 27 32.03 21.70 8.14
CA LYS A 27 32.45 20.35 8.56
C LYS A 27 32.66 20.20 10.07
N GLN A 28 32.11 21.09 10.89
CA GLN A 28 32.07 20.95 12.34
C GLN A 28 30.82 20.17 12.74
N GLN A 29 31.03 19.04 13.42
CA GLN A 29 29.96 18.23 14.00
C GLN A 29 30.17 18.15 15.50
N GLU A 30 29.13 18.43 16.27
CA GLU A 30 29.15 18.28 17.73
C GLU A 30 28.11 17.22 18.15
N THR A 31 28.48 16.40 19.12
CA THR A 31 27.57 15.41 19.71
C THR A 31 26.97 15.94 21.01
N LEU A 32 25.64 15.96 21.07
CA LEU A 32 24.87 16.26 22.28
C LEU A 32 24.47 14.95 22.98
N HIS A 33 24.87 14.80 24.24
CA HIS A 33 24.53 13.67 25.10
C HIS A 33 23.39 14.06 26.05
N VAL A 34 22.31 13.28 26.06
CA VAL A 34 21.13 13.50 26.91
C VAL A 34 21.00 12.32 27.88
N TYR A 35 20.95 12.64 29.17
CA TYR A 35 20.80 11.67 30.27
C TYR A 35 19.35 11.64 30.77
N ASP A 36 19.00 10.59 31.50
CA ASP A 36 17.65 10.30 32.00
C ASP A 36 17.11 11.35 32.99
N ASP A 37 18.00 12.00 33.74
CA ASP A 37 17.67 13.00 34.76
C ASP A 37 17.94 14.45 34.35
N SER A 38 18.35 14.68 33.11
CA SER A 38 18.71 16.01 32.64
C SER A 38 17.50 16.85 32.24
N ASP A 39 17.52 18.13 32.59
CA ASP A 39 16.57 19.12 32.09
C ASP A 39 16.90 19.47 30.61
N ILE A 40 15.98 19.11 29.71
CA ILE A 40 16.13 19.27 28.26
C ILE A 40 16.32 20.74 27.89
N THR A 41 15.58 21.65 28.54
CA THR A 41 15.65 23.08 28.25
C THR A 41 17.03 23.63 28.66
N MET A 42 17.60 23.15 29.77
CA MET A 42 18.96 23.52 30.19
C MET A 42 20.03 22.99 29.24
N ILE A 43 19.94 21.71 28.84
CA ILE A 43 20.87 21.11 27.86
C ILE A 43 20.85 21.89 26.54
N ALA A 44 19.66 22.22 26.03
CA ALA A 44 19.52 22.98 24.79
C ALA A 44 20.15 24.38 24.93
N LYS A 45 19.89 25.09 26.04
CA LYS A 45 20.50 26.40 26.30
C LYS A 45 22.01 26.34 26.44
N GLU A 46 22.55 25.34 27.15
CA GLU A 46 24.00 25.14 27.27
C GLU A 46 24.65 24.90 25.90
N PHE A 47 24.01 24.11 25.04
CA PHE A 47 24.49 23.87 23.68
C PHE A 47 24.45 25.14 22.82
N VAL A 48 23.34 25.90 22.85
CA VAL A 48 23.22 27.19 22.14
C VAL A 48 24.29 28.18 22.60
N ASN A 49 24.51 28.30 23.91
CA ASN A 49 25.52 29.19 24.49
C ASN A 49 26.94 28.76 24.13
N LYS A 50 27.23 27.44 24.14
CA LYS A 50 28.54 26.88 23.78
C LYS A 50 28.93 27.18 22.34
N HIS A 51 27.97 27.14 21.41
CA HIS A 51 28.20 27.36 19.98
C HIS A 51 27.82 28.76 19.48
N GLN A 52 27.49 29.69 20.40
CA GLN A 52 27.10 31.07 20.07
C GLN A 52 25.95 31.15 19.04
N LEU A 53 24.99 30.22 19.14
CA LEU A 53 23.82 30.19 18.28
C LEU A 53 22.79 31.24 18.73
N ARG A 54 21.87 31.61 17.84
CA ARG A 54 20.75 32.50 18.20
C ARG A 54 19.82 31.81 19.20
N GLU A 55 19.18 32.59 20.05
CA GLU A 55 18.29 32.08 21.11
C GLU A 55 17.12 31.25 20.56
N GLU A 56 16.64 31.56 19.34
CA GLU A 56 15.63 30.80 18.59
C GLU A 56 16.03 29.33 18.36
N ALA A 57 17.34 29.03 18.25
CA ALA A 57 17.84 27.67 18.08
C ALA A 57 17.56 26.78 19.30
N THR A 58 17.37 27.37 20.48
CA THR A 58 17.05 26.64 21.72
C THR A 58 15.76 25.84 21.55
N ILE A 59 14.72 26.48 20.98
CA ILE A 59 13.41 25.88 20.76
C ILE A 59 13.51 24.72 19.76
N LEU A 60 14.29 24.88 18.69
CA LEU A 60 14.48 23.85 17.67
C LEU A 60 15.25 22.64 18.23
N ILE A 61 16.30 22.86 19.01
CA ILE A 61 17.08 21.79 19.65
C ILE A 61 16.21 21.05 20.68
N GLU A 62 15.46 21.77 21.50
CA GLU A 62 14.52 21.19 22.47
C GLU A 62 13.46 20.31 21.79
N GLN A 63 12.82 20.81 20.73
CA GLN A 63 11.86 20.03 19.93
C GLN A 63 12.51 18.79 19.28
N THR A 64 13.74 18.91 18.81
CA THR A 64 14.49 17.81 18.22
C THR A 64 14.79 16.72 19.25
N ILE A 65 15.21 17.09 20.46
CA ILE A 65 15.44 16.16 21.57
C ILE A 65 14.13 15.45 21.94
N LEU A 66 13.03 16.19 22.10
CA LEU A 66 11.72 15.62 22.44
C LEU A 66 11.20 14.65 21.38
N SER A 67 11.33 14.98 20.09
CA SER A 67 10.92 14.09 18.99
C SER A 67 11.70 12.78 19.02
N ASN A 68 13.02 12.85 19.17
CA ASN A 68 13.88 11.66 19.20
C ASN A 68 13.66 10.81 20.46
N LEU A 69 13.39 11.45 21.60
CA LEU A 69 13.01 10.72 22.82
C LEU A 69 11.67 9.96 22.61
N GLN A 70 10.67 10.58 21.99
CA GLN A 70 9.41 9.88 21.65
C GLN A 70 9.63 8.67 20.73
N ASP A 71 10.47 8.82 19.71
CA ASP A 71 10.80 7.73 18.78
C ASP A 71 11.57 6.59 19.46
N SER A 72 12.48 6.93 20.38
CA SER A 72 13.24 5.95 21.16
C SER A 72 12.33 5.13 22.11
N HIS A 73 11.30 5.75 22.68
CA HIS A 73 10.29 5.05 23.47
C HIS A 73 9.41 4.13 22.60
N CYS A 74 9.14 4.50 21.35
CA CYS A 74 8.43 3.66 20.39
C CYS A 74 9.24 2.40 19.98
N SER A 75 10.58 2.50 19.96
CA SER A 75 11.47 1.37 19.65
C SER A 75 11.54 0.28 20.73
N LYS A 76 11.12 0.56 21.97
CA LYS A 76 11.12 -0.41 23.07
C LYS A 76 9.79 -1.19 23.19
N GLN A 77 8.77 -0.85 22.38
CA GLN A 77 7.57 -1.66 22.27
C GLN A 77 7.91 -2.99 21.60
N SER A 78 7.35 -4.09 22.12
CA SER A 78 7.50 -5.42 21.53
C SER A 78 7.16 -5.36 20.05
N ILE A 79 7.89 -6.10 19.21
CA ILE A 79 7.57 -6.24 17.77
C ILE A 79 6.08 -6.59 17.58
N PHE A 80 5.50 -7.30 18.55
CA PHE A 80 4.09 -7.61 18.62
C PHE A 80 3.21 -6.37 18.80
N ASP A 81 3.54 -5.46 19.72
CA ASP A 81 2.80 -4.21 19.96
C ASP A 81 2.94 -3.25 18.79
N ARG A 82 4.12 -3.20 18.15
CA ARG A 82 4.35 -2.39 16.96
C ARG A 82 3.50 -2.86 15.79
N LEU A 83 3.44 -4.18 15.56
CA LEU A 83 2.56 -4.80 14.55
C LEU A 83 1.08 -4.64 14.91
N HIS A 84 0.72 -4.73 16.19
CA HIS A 84 -0.65 -4.59 16.65
C HIS A 84 -1.14 -3.14 16.51
N ASN A 85 -0.30 -2.15 16.82
CA ASN A 85 -0.58 -0.73 16.62
C ASN A 85 -0.61 -0.39 15.13
N GLU A 86 0.30 -0.93 14.31
CA GLU A 86 0.27 -0.73 12.86
C GLU A 86 -0.96 -1.38 12.22
N ALA A 87 -1.35 -2.58 12.68
CA ALA A 87 -2.58 -3.25 12.27
C ALA A 87 -3.81 -2.48 12.72
N ALA A 88 -3.84 -1.93 13.93
CA ALA A 88 -4.92 -1.09 14.44
C ALA A 88 -5.05 0.20 13.61
N VAL A 89 -3.94 0.90 13.34
CA VAL A 89 -3.90 2.10 12.50
C VAL A 89 -4.30 1.79 11.06
N LYS A 90 -3.87 0.66 10.48
CA LYS A 90 -4.32 0.20 9.16
C LYS A 90 -5.82 -0.13 9.16
N THR A 91 -6.34 -0.75 10.21
CA THR A 91 -7.76 -1.09 10.34
C THR A 91 -8.60 0.17 10.49
N GLN A 92 -8.12 1.16 11.25
CA GLN A 92 -8.76 2.46 11.44
C GLN A 92 -8.72 3.30 10.16
N LYS A 93 -7.58 3.33 9.44
CA LYS A 93 -7.49 3.94 8.09
C LYS A 93 -8.42 3.24 7.10
N ARG A 94 -8.56 1.92 7.16
CA ARG A 94 -9.45 1.16 6.28
C ARG A 94 -10.93 1.39 6.62
N GLN A 95 -11.27 1.58 7.89
CA GLN A 95 -12.60 2.00 8.34
C GLN A 95 -12.89 3.45 7.95
N GLN A 96 -11.93 4.37 8.08
CA GLN A 96 -12.07 5.76 7.60
C GLN A 96 -12.22 5.82 6.07
N GLN A 97 -11.45 5.03 5.32
CA GLN A 97 -11.61 4.89 3.86
C GLN A 97 -12.95 4.25 3.46
N PHE A 98 -13.50 3.37 4.30
CA PHE A 98 -14.84 2.83 4.11
C PHE A 98 -15.89 3.92 4.35
N ILE A 99 -15.76 4.72 5.42
CA ILE A 99 -16.68 5.84 5.75
C ILE A 99 -16.65 6.90 4.64
N THR A 100 -15.49 7.27 4.09
CA THR A 100 -15.39 8.23 2.99
C THR A 100 -15.94 7.71 1.66
N ASN A 101 -15.90 6.40 1.43
CA ASN A 101 -16.46 5.77 0.22
C ASN A 101 -17.94 5.36 0.38
N SER A 102 -18.46 5.21 1.60
CA SER A 102 -19.87 4.92 1.85
C SER A 102 -20.74 6.17 2.05
N LEU A 103 -20.16 7.33 2.41
CA LEU A 103 -20.90 8.59 2.49
C LEU A 103 -21.19 9.26 1.13
N SER A 104 -20.60 8.77 0.04
CA SER A 104 -20.93 9.22 -1.33
C SER A 104 -22.17 8.51 -1.92
N GLN A 105 -22.88 7.69 -1.15
CA GLN A 105 -24.14 7.06 -1.56
C GLN A 105 -25.28 7.21 -0.53
N THR A 106 -25.63 8.44 -0.12
CA THR A 106 -26.99 8.69 0.39
C THR A 106 -27.50 10.09 0.01
N PHE A 107 -28.53 10.06 -0.86
CA PHE A 107 -29.61 11.03 -1.04
C PHE A 107 -29.23 12.50 -1.32
N SER A 108 -28.96 12.79 -2.60
CA SER A 108 -29.38 14.07 -3.18
C SER A 108 -30.89 14.01 -3.48
N PRO A 109 -31.68 15.01 -3.06
CA PRO A 109 -33.01 15.20 -3.64
C PRO A 109 -32.79 15.68 -5.07
N GLN A 110 -33.04 14.80 -6.04
CA GLN A 110 -32.98 15.17 -7.45
C GLN A 110 -34.10 16.15 -7.78
N ARG A 111 -33.78 17.45 -7.78
CA ARG A 111 -34.33 18.38 -8.76
C ARG A 111 -33.34 18.48 -9.90
N THR A 112 -33.46 17.57 -10.86
CA THR A 112 -32.88 17.74 -12.19
C THR A 112 -33.74 18.70 -12.98
N LEU A 113 -33.18 19.83 -13.40
CA LEU A 113 -33.61 20.58 -14.57
C LEU A 113 -32.36 20.96 -15.38
N PRO A 114 -32.44 21.11 -16.71
CA PRO A 114 -32.95 20.09 -17.61
C PRO A 114 -31.98 19.96 -18.80
N TYR A 115 -31.20 18.88 -18.84
CA TYR A 115 -30.64 18.44 -20.13
C TYR A 115 -31.74 17.64 -20.83
N ASN A 116 -32.65 18.36 -21.48
CA ASN A 116 -33.75 17.77 -22.23
C ASN A 116 -33.22 17.28 -23.58
N SER A 117 -32.84 16.01 -23.66
CA SER A 117 -32.48 15.34 -24.92
C SER A 117 -33.58 15.45 -25.98
N GLY A 118 -34.84 15.66 -25.58
CA GLY A 118 -35.96 15.94 -26.46
C GLY A 118 -35.87 17.30 -27.17
N GLU A 119 -35.30 18.32 -26.54
CA GLU A 119 -35.15 19.66 -27.14
C GLU A 119 -34.03 19.69 -28.21
N GLN A 120 -32.94 18.96 -27.97
CA GLN A 120 -31.90 18.76 -28.98
C GLN A 120 -32.38 17.88 -30.13
N LEU A 121 -33.16 16.82 -29.87
CA LEU A 121 -33.80 16.03 -30.91
C LEU A 121 -34.84 16.83 -31.69
N TYR A 122 -35.58 17.73 -31.03
CA TYR A 122 -36.55 18.61 -31.66
C TYR A 122 -35.86 19.63 -32.59
N LEU A 123 -34.79 20.28 -32.15
CA LEU A 123 -33.98 21.19 -32.96
C LEU A 123 -33.33 20.47 -34.16
N LYS A 124 -32.82 19.25 -33.95
CA LYS A 124 -32.26 18.41 -35.02
C LYS A 124 -33.33 17.96 -36.02
N SER A 125 -34.54 17.64 -35.54
CA SER A 125 -35.68 17.30 -36.40
C SER A 125 -36.24 18.50 -37.17
N LYS A 126 -36.13 19.72 -36.62
CA LYS A 126 -36.54 20.96 -37.28
C LYS A 126 -35.57 21.34 -38.41
N GLN A 127 -34.28 21.05 -38.24
CA GLN A 127 -33.27 21.23 -39.30
C GLN A 127 -33.41 20.19 -40.43
N SER A 128 -33.84 18.96 -40.12
CA SER A 128 -34.09 17.93 -41.15
C SER A 128 -35.40 18.10 -41.92
N ARG A 129 -36.36 18.88 -41.42
CA ARG A 129 -37.67 19.11 -42.08
C ARG A 129 -37.67 20.24 -43.12
N VAL A 130 -36.55 20.90 -43.36
CA VAL A 130 -36.47 22.00 -44.36
C VAL A 130 -36.24 21.49 -45.79
N LEU A 131 -35.99 20.19 -46.01
CA LEU A 131 -35.63 19.67 -47.34
C LEU A 131 -36.48 18.53 -47.91
N GLU A 132 -37.52 18.05 -47.21
CA GLU A 132 -38.33 16.95 -47.75
C GLU A 132 -39.81 17.34 -47.89
N SER A 133 -40.22 17.39 -49.14
CA SER A 133 -41.58 17.61 -49.63
C SER A 133 -42.54 16.58 -49.02
N LYS A 134 -43.65 17.11 -48.47
CA LYS A 134 -44.73 16.35 -47.85
C LYS A 134 -45.31 15.31 -48.81
N GLN A 135 -45.03 14.03 -48.56
CA GLN A 135 -45.90 12.93 -48.97
C GLN A 135 -46.44 12.28 -47.70
N GLU A 136 -47.77 12.27 -47.57
CA GLU A 136 -48.50 11.70 -46.44
C GLU A 136 -48.40 10.18 -46.47
N ILE A 137 -47.40 9.62 -45.77
CA ILE A 137 -47.28 8.17 -45.56
C ILE A 137 -47.87 7.83 -44.21
N ILE A 138 -48.89 6.96 -44.21
CA ILE A 138 -49.50 6.36 -43.03
C ILE A 138 -48.45 5.45 -42.35
N TYR A 139 -47.74 5.98 -41.35
CA TYR A 139 -46.72 5.24 -40.60
C TYR A 139 -47.37 4.28 -39.59
N SER A 140 -47.52 3.00 -39.96
CA SER A 140 -47.71 1.92 -38.98
C SER A 140 -46.36 1.58 -38.33
N PHE A 141 -46.06 2.22 -37.21
CA PHE A 141 -44.78 2.07 -36.53
C PHE A 141 -44.67 0.68 -35.86
N LYS A 142 -44.13 -0.30 -36.59
CA LYS A 142 -43.65 -1.57 -36.03
C LYS A 142 -42.15 -1.42 -35.79
N PRO A 143 -41.69 -1.20 -34.54
CA PRO A 143 -40.26 -1.05 -34.28
C PRO A 143 -39.52 -2.31 -34.73
N TYR A 144 -38.47 -2.12 -35.53
CA TYR A 144 -37.62 -3.22 -35.97
C TYR A 144 -36.86 -3.78 -34.77
N ILE A 145 -37.31 -4.93 -34.27
CA ILE A 145 -36.64 -5.66 -33.19
C ILE A 145 -35.53 -6.49 -33.86
N SER A 146 -34.27 -6.20 -33.51
CA SER A 146 -33.14 -6.98 -34.03
C SER A 146 -33.29 -8.47 -33.73
N GLU A 147 -32.81 -9.33 -34.62
CA GLU A 147 -32.88 -10.79 -34.45
C GLU A 147 -32.26 -11.27 -33.12
N LYS A 148 -31.20 -10.57 -32.67
CA LYS A 148 -30.56 -10.79 -31.35
C LYS A 148 -31.51 -10.48 -30.19
N SER A 149 -32.26 -9.39 -30.28
CA SER A 149 -33.26 -9.01 -29.29
C SER A 149 -34.44 -9.99 -29.28
N LEU A 150 -34.83 -10.48 -30.46
CA LEU A 150 -35.88 -11.50 -30.63
C LEU A 150 -35.47 -12.85 -30.03
N ALA A 151 -34.19 -13.23 -30.17
CA ALA A 151 -33.63 -14.41 -29.52
C ALA A 151 -33.58 -14.32 -27.99
N LEU A 152 -33.39 -13.12 -27.42
CA LEU A 152 -33.44 -12.90 -25.96
C LEU A 152 -34.85 -13.02 -25.38
N VAL A 153 -35.89 -12.80 -26.20
CA VAL A 153 -37.29 -12.92 -25.79
C VAL A 153 -37.77 -14.37 -25.85
N LYS A 154 -37.20 -15.20 -26.74
CA LYS A 154 -37.44 -16.65 -26.79
C LYS A 154 -36.80 -17.36 -25.60
N ARG A 155 -37.38 -17.19 -24.42
CA ARG A 155 -37.00 -17.95 -23.23
C ARG A 155 -37.55 -19.37 -23.36
N PRO A 156 -36.74 -20.40 -23.08
CA PRO A 156 -37.27 -21.75 -22.93
C PRO A 156 -38.31 -21.76 -21.80
N ASN A 157 -39.31 -22.62 -21.93
CA ASN A 157 -40.45 -22.72 -21.01
C ASN A 157 -40.01 -23.41 -19.71
N MET A 158 -39.11 -22.77 -18.97
CA MET A 158 -38.55 -23.24 -17.71
C MET A 158 -38.57 -22.12 -16.67
N PRO A 159 -38.60 -22.44 -15.36
CA PRO A 159 -38.54 -21.44 -14.30
C PRO A 159 -37.33 -20.51 -14.48
N THR A 160 -37.55 -19.21 -14.28
CA THR A 160 -36.50 -18.19 -14.51
C THR A 160 -35.25 -18.46 -13.68
N GLN A 161 -35.40 -19.03 -12.48
CA GLN A 161 -34.28 -19.42 -11.62
C GLN A 161 -33.39 -20.48 -12.29
N ASP A 162 -33.99 -21.56 -12.81
CA ASP A 162 -33.25 -22.65 -13.42
C ASP A 162 -32.59 -22.23 -14.73
N TYR A 163 -33.26 -21.38 -15.51
CA TYR A 163 -32.68 -20.78 -16.71
C TYR A 163 -31.42 -19.96 -16.40
N LEU A 164 -31.45 -19.14 -15.35
CA LEU A 164 -30.29 -18.35 -14.93
C LEU A 164 -29.14 -19.23 -14.41
N ILE A 165 -29.46 -20.30 -13.67
CA ILE A 165 -28.47 -21.27 -13.22
C ILE A 165 -27.83 -21.97 -14.42
N MET A 166 -28.63 -22.42 -15.38
CA MET A 166 -28.16 -23.06 -16.62
C MET A 166 -27.28 -22.10 -17.44
N GLN A 167 -27.70 -20.85 -17.61
CA GLN A 167 -26.93 -19.83 -18.32
C GLN A 167 -25.60 -19.54 -17.60
N GLY A 168 -25.61 -19.48 -16.26
CA GLY A 168 -24.41 -19.35 -15.45
C GLY A 168 -23.44 -20.51 -15.66
N LYS A 169 -23.93 -21.75 -15.69
CA LYS A 169 -23.12 -22.95 -16.00
C LYS A 169 -22.53 -22.90 -17.41
N GLN A 170 -23.31 -22.52 -18.41
CA GLN A 170 -22.82 -22.39 -19.80
C GLN A 170 -21.76 -21.29 -19.92
N MET A 171 -21.93 -20.15 -19.26
CA MET A 171 -20.92 -19.09 -19.23
C MET A 171 -19.64 -19.53 -18.53
N ALA A 172 -19.75 -20.26 -17.42
CA ALA A 172 -18.61 -20.81 -16.71
C ALA A 172 -17.82 -21.82 -17.58
N GLN A 173 -18.52 -22.76 -18.22
CA GLN A 173 -17.93 -23.72 -19.15
C GLN A 173 -17.24 -23.03 -20.33
N ARG A 174 -17.88 -22.03 -20.95
CA ARG A 174 -17.29 -21.27 -22.05
C ARG A 174 -16.02 -20.53 -21.62
N LYS A 175 -16.02 -19.94 -20.42
CA LYS A 175 -14.85 -19.27 -19.86
C LYS A 175 -13.70 -20.24 -19.60
N GLU A 176 -14.00 -21.43 -19.09
CA GLU A 176 -13.03 -22.50 -18.86
C GLU A 176 -12.45 -23.03 -20.18
N GLN A 177 -13.28 -23.26 -21.19
CA GLN A 177 -12.83 -23.65 -22.54
C GLN A 177 -11.90 -22.61 -23.16
N LEU A 178 -12.23 -21.32 -23.06
CA LEU A 178 -11.36 -20.23 -23.53
C LEU A 178 -10.02 -20.21 -22.80
N ARG A 179 -10.03 -20.45 -21.48
CA ARG A 179 -8.79 -20.55 -20.68
C ARG A 179 -7.94 -21.74 -21.11
N ASN A 180 -8.55 -22.91 -21.30
CA ASN A 180 -7.86 -24.13 -21.72
C ASN A 180 -7.31 -23.99 -23.15
N SER A 181 -8.07 -23.39 -24.06
CA SER A 181 -7.62 -23.09 -25.42
C SER A 181 -6.44 -22.11 -25.42
N ARG A 182 -6.47 -21.07 -24.58
CA ARG A 182 -5.34 -20.14 -24.43
C ARG A 182 -4.09 -20.82 -23.88
N MET A 183 -4.23 -21.67 -22.86
CA MET A 183 -3.10 -22.43 -22.33
C MET A 183 -2.56 -23.45 -23.35
N ALA A 184 -3.44 -24.11 -24.11
CA ALA A 184 -3.03 -25.03 -25.16
C ALA A 184 -2.26 -24.30 -26.29
N ALA A 185 -2.75 -23.12 -26.71
CA ALA A 185 -2.05 -22.30 -27.70
C ALA A 185 -0.69 -21.81 -27.19
N GLN A 186 -0.60 -21.40 -25.92
CA GLN A 186 0.69 -21.05 -25.30
C GLN A 186 1.65 -22.24 -25.22
N ASN A 187 1.14 -23.43 -24.88
CA ASN A 187 1.95 -24.66 -24.85
C ASN A 187 2.41 -25.08 -26.25
N GLN A 188 1.61 -24.88 -27.29
CA GLN A 188 2.01 -25.13 -28.68
C GLN A 188 3.10 -24.18 -29.17
N GLN A 189 3.09 -22.93 -28.69
CA GLN A 189 4.12 -21.94 -29.02
C GLN A 189 5.42 -22.10 -28.21
N CYS A 190 5.42 -22.92 -27.16
CA CYS A 190 6.62 -23.20 -26.38
C CYS A 190 7.44 -24.32 -27.04
N SER A 191 8.59 -23.97 -27.62
CA SER A 191 9.53 -24.93 -28.21
C SER A 191 10.27 -25.79 -27.17
N PHE A 192 10.20 -25.40 -25.90
CA PHE A 192 10.83 -26.11 -24.79
C PHE A 192 9.87 -27.14 -24.20
N GLN A 193 10.12 -28.41 -24.49
CA GLN A 193 9.42 -29.55 -23.91
C GLN A 193 10.36 -30.22 -22.90
N PRO A 194 10.36 -29.80 -21.63
CA PRO A 194 11.22 -30.43 -20.64
C PRO A 194 10.82 -31.90 -20.49
N VAL A 195 11.78 -32.80 -20.70
CA VAL A 195 11.60 -34.22 -20.40
C VAL A 195 11.52 -34.34 -18.88
N ILE A 196 10.30 -34.47 -18.38
CA ILE A 196 10.07 -34.66 -16.95
C ILE A 196 10.67 -36.01 -16.57
N ASN A 197 11.56 -36.02 -15.58
CA ASN A 197 12.12 -37.25 -15.03
C ASN A 197 10.97 -38.22 -14.65
N PRO A 198 11.06 -39.52 -15.00
CA PRO A 198 10.02 -40.51 -14.70
C PRO A 198 9.59 -40.54 -13.23
N ILE A 199 10.49 -40.19 -12.29
CA ILE A 199 10.16 -40.07 -10.87
C ILE A 199 9.20 -38.89 -10.63
N SER A 200 9.52 -37.72 -11.18
CA SER A 200 8.67 -36.53 -11.08
C SER A 200 7.31 -36.74 -11.74
N GLN A 201 7.26 -37.52 -12.84
CA GLN A 201 6.00 -37.89 -13.49
C GLN A 201 5.14 -38.77 -12.58
N LYS A 202 5.74 -39.78 -11.92
CA LYS A 202 5.03 -40.60 -10.92
C LYS A 202 4.52 -39.75 -9.74
N ILE A 203 5.32 -38.81 -9.23
CA ILE A 203 4.91 -37.89 -8.17
C ILE A 203 3.73 -37.03 -8.62
N SER A 204 3.74 -36.53 -9.86
CA SER A 204 2.65 -35.73 -10.41
C SER A 204 1.36 -36.54 -10.54
N GLN A 205 1.44 -37.76 -11.09
CA GLN A 205 0.29 -38.67 -11.21
C GLN A 205 -0.28 -39.06 -9.84
N GLU A 206 0.59 -39.29 -8.84
CA GLU A 206 0.15 -39.60 -7.48
C GLU A 206 -0.53 -38.39 -6.82
N LYS A 207 -0.01 -37.17 -7.03
CA LYS A 207 -0.66 -35.94 -6.58
C LYS A 207 -2.01 -35.72 -7.24
N GLU A 208 -2.15 -35.95 -8.55
CA GLU A 208 -3.44 -35.86 -9.24
C GLU A 208 -4.44 -36.89 -8.73
N ARG A 209 -4.02 -38.14 -8.55
CA ARG A 209 -4.85 -39.19 -7.96
C ARG A 209 -5.31 -38.81 -6.56
N ASN A 210 -4.42 -38.24 -5.76
CA ASN A 210 -4.72 -37.73 -4.41
C ASN A 210 -5.62 -36.49 -4.41
N TYR A 211 -5.58 -35.67 -5.46
CA TYR A 211 -6.47 -34.52 -5.60
C TYR A 211 -7.88 -34.94 -6.01
N GLN A 212 -7.99 -35.88 -6.95
CA GLN A 212 -9.28 -36.45 -7.38
C GLN A 212 -9.97 -37.25 -6.27
N SER A 213 -9.21 -38.01 -5.48
CA SER A 213 -9.76 -38.69 -4.29
C SER A 213 -10.15 -37.71 -3.18
N ALA A 214 -9.41 -36.60 -3.05
CA ALA A 214 -9.73 -35.54 -2.09
C ALA A 214 -10.97 -34.71 -2.44
N GLN A 215 -11.33 -34.58 -3.73
CA GLN A 215 -12.59 -33.95 -4.10
C GLN A 215 -13.82 -34.83 -3.78
N LYS A 216 -13.63 -36.14 -3.60
CA LYS A 216 -14.71 -37.10 -3.32
C LYS A 216 -14.94 -37.37 -1.82
N SER A 217 -13.98 -37.04 -0.96
CA SER A 217 -14.06 -37.29 0.50
C SER A 217 -14.24 -35.99 1.28
N GLN A 218 -14.97 -36.05 2.40
CA GLN A 218 -15.07 -34.90 3.31
C GLN A 218 -13.69 -34.59 3.92
N ILE A 219 -13.38 -33.30 4.08
CA ILE A 219 -12.07 -32.79 4.52
C ILE A 219 -11.61 -33.43 5.85
N HIS A 220 -12.54 -33.71 6.75
CA HIS A 220 -12.25 -34.27 8.08
C HIS A 220 -11.71 -35.70 8.03
N ASP A 221 -12.26 -36.56 7.16
CA ASP A 221 -11.80 -37.95 6.99
C ASP A 221 -10.36 -37.99 6.47
N ARG A 222 -10.01 -37.03 5.61
CA ARG A 222 -8.67 -36.90 5.03
C ARG A 222 -7.62 -36.53 6.09
N LEU A 223 -7.92 -35.57 6.96
CA LEU A 223 -7.02 -35.16 8.03
C LEU A 223 -6.81 -36.29 9.04
N TYR A 224 -7.87 -37.05 9.34
CA TYR A 224 -7.80 -38.21 10.21
C TYR A 224 -6.89 -39.31 9.64
N GLN A 225 -7.06 -39.67 8.37
CA GLN A 225 -6.20 -40.65 7.69
C GLN A 225 -4.75 -40.18 7.59
N GLN A 226 -4.52 -38.88 7.36
CA GLN A 226 -3.17 -38.32 7.34
C GLN A 226 -2.50 -38.39 8.73
N GLY A 227 -3.27 -38.15 9.80
CA GLY A 227 -2.80 -38.32 11.18
C GLY A 227 -2.39 -39.76 11.48
N LEU A 228 -3.21 -40.74 11.10
CA LEU A 228 -2.90 -42.16 11.27
C LEU A 228 -1.64 -42.59 10.50
N ASN A 229 -1.50 -42.13 9.25
CA ASN A 229 -0.31 -42.42 8.44
C ASN A 229 0.96 -41.77 9.00
N SER A 230 0.87 -40.57 9.57
CA SER A 230 2.01 -39.91 10.23
C SER A 230 2.45 -40.67 11.48
N LEU A 231 1.48 -41.16 12.28
CA LEU A 231 1.72 -42.01 13.45
C LEU A 231 2.39 -43.32 13.06
N LYS A 232 1.96 -43.96 11.97
CA LYS A 232 2.56 -45.19 11.46
C LYS A 232 4.01 -44.97 11.01
N LYS A 233 4.29 -43.92 10.24
CA LYS A 233 5.66 -43.55 9.81
C LYS A 233 6.58 -43.25 10.99
N LYS A 234 6.08 -42.60 12.04
CA LYS A 234 6.85 -42.37 13.27
C LYS A 234 7.23 -43.69 13.94
N LYS A 235 6.28 -44.63 14.08
CA LYS A 235 6.55 -45.95 14.65
C LYS A 235 7.56 -46.75 13.83
N GLU A 236 7.43 -46.74 12.50
CA GLU A 236 8.36 -47.42 11.58
C GLU A 236 9.78 -46.82 11.67
N ALA A 237 9.90 -45.49 11.69
CA ALA A 237 11.19 -44.83 11.85
C ALA A 237 11.87 -45.17 13.20
N SER A 238 11.10 -45.22 14.30
CA SER A 238 11.61 -45.63 15.60
C SER A 238 12.07 -47.10 15.62
N GLN A 239 11.39 -47.99 14.90
CA GLN A 239 11.78 -49.39 14.80
C GLN A 239 13.04 -49.59 13.97
N ILE A 240 13.22 -48.84 12.87
CA ILE A 240 14.43 -48.91 12.04
C ILE A 240 15.66 -48.42 12.81
N ILE A 241 15.51 -47.37 13.64
CA ILE A 241 16.60 -46.86 14.50
C ILE A 241 16.99 -47.90 15.57
N ASN A 242 16.03 -48.66 16.11
CA ASN A 242 16.31 -49.70 17.11
C ASN A 242 16.88 -51.00 16.50
N GLN A 243 16.61 -51.30 15.22
CA GLN A 243 17.15 -52.49 14.55
C GLN A 243 18.54 -52.28 13.96
N SER A 244 18.89 -51.04 13.59
CA SER A 244 20.26 -50.71 13.17
C SER A 244 21.12 -50.47 14.42
N GLY A 245 21.61 -51.55 15.03
CA GLY A 245 22.49 -51.57 16.21
C GLY A 245 23.88 -50.92 16.02
N MET A 246 23.96 -49.83 15.28
CA MET A 246 25.16 -48.99 15.10
C MET A 246 25.13 -47.83 16.10
N ILE A 247 25.26 -48.15 17.39
CA ILE A 247 25.56 -47.17 18.43
C ILE A 247 27.09 -47.13 18.61
N SER A 248 27.77 -46.39 17.74
CA SER A 248 29.05 -45.79 18.16
C SER A 248 28.72 -44.70 19.17
N PRO A 249 29.42 -44.60 20.31
CA PRO A 249 29.18 -43.53 21.27
C PRO A 249 29.59 -42.21 20.60
N LEU A 250 28.62 -41.49 20.05
CA LEU A 250 28.83 -40.10 19.66
C LEU A 250 29.20 -39.38 20.96
N LYS A 251 30.49 -39.07 21.09
CA LYS A 251 31.01 -38.07 22.01
C LYS A 251 30.10 -36.86 21.87
N GLN A 252 29.23 -36.66 22.86
CA GLN A 252 28.45 -35.44 22.98
C GLN A 252 29.47 -34.31 23.00
N LYS A 253 29.50 -33.53 21.92
CA LYS A 253 30.27 -32.29 21.92
C LYS A 253 29.77 -31.49 23.12
N PRO A 254 30.64 -31.02 24.03
CA PRO A 254 30.21 -30.19 25.16
C PRO A 254 29.32 -29.08 24.60
N SER A 255 28.13 -28.95 25.18
CA SER A 255 27.14 -27.98 24.74
C SER A 255 27.82 -26.64 24.68
N THR A 256 27.83 -26.04 23.49
CA THR A 256 28.42 -24.73 23.29
C THR A 256 27.75 -23.65 24.14
N SER A 257 26.64 -23.94 24.82
CA SER A 257 25.86 -23.02 25.67
C SER A 257 26.69 -22.25 26.70
N ASP A 258 27.73 -22.84 27.26
CA ASP A 258 28.36 -22.31 28.50
C ASP A 258 29.58 -21.42 28.24
N ILE A 259 30.01 -21.25 26.98
CA ILE A 259 31.15 -20.40 26.63
C ILE A 259 30.65 -18.98 26.34
N PRO A 260 31.11 -17.93 27.06
CA PRO A 260 30.75 -16.54 26.79
C PRO A 260 30.88 -16.19 25.29
N PHE A 261 29.96 -15.39 24.77
CA PHE A 261 29.85 -15.09 23.33
C PHE A 261 31.19 -14.64 22.71
N LEU A 262 31.95 -13.80 23.42
CA LEU A 262 33.22 -13.26 22.96
C LEU A 262 34.28 -14.36 22.73
N GLU A 263 34.37 -15.30 23.67
CA GLU A 263 35.31 -16.42 23.59
C GLU A 263 34.91 -17.41 22.49
N ARG A 264 33.59 -17.60 22.30
CA ARG A 264 33.04 -18.37 21.18
C ARG A 264 33.37 -17.74 19.82
N MET A 265 33.36 -16.41 19.74
CA MET A 265 33.75 -15.67 18.54
C MET A 265 35.26 -15.80 18.27
N GLN A 266 36.11 -15.67 19.29
CA GLN A 266 37.55 -15.85 19.16
C GLN A 266 37.92 -17.28 18.70
N ILE A 267 37.30 -18.32 19.27
CA ILE A 267 37.49 -19.70 18.85
C ILE A 267 37.07 -19.91 17.39
N SER A 268 36.01 -19.24 16.94
CA SER A 268 35.55 -19.30 15.54
C SER A 268 36.57 -18.65 14.59
N ILE A 269 37.10 -17.48 14.95
CA ILE A 269 38.13 -16.77 14.18
C ILE A 269 39.40 -17.63 14.07
N GLN A 270 39.87 -18.19 15.20
CA GLN A 270 41.06 -19.04 15.23
C GLN A 270 40.89 -20.33 14.42
N LYS A 271 39.73 -20.99 14.51
CA LYS A 271 39.43 -22.17 13.68
C LYS A 271 39.41 -21.84 12.20
N ARG A 272 38.91 -20.64 11.84
CA ARG A 272 38.91 -20.18 10.45
C ARG A 272 40.32 -19.91 9.96
N GLN A 273 41.15 -19.23 10.76
CA GLN A 273 42.56 -18.97 10.44
C GLN A 273 43.35 -20.27 10.30
N LYS A 274 43.23 -21.19 11.27
CA LYS A 274 43.90 -22.49 11.22
C LYS A 274 43.50 -23.32 10.01
N LYS A 275 42.22 -23.31 9.62
CA LYS A 275 41.78 -23.95 8.38
C LYS A 275 42.38 -23.30 7.14
N LEU A 276 42.51 -21.98 7.13
CA LEU A 276 43.11 -21.24 6.02
C LEU A 276 44.59 -21.60 5.90
N GLU A 277 45.32 -21.62 7.01
CA GLU A 277 46.71 -22.06 7.09
C GLU A 277 46.89 -23.51 6.69
N GLU A 278 46.03 -24.42 7.18
CA GLU A 278 46.03 -25.83 6.74
C GLU A 278 45.80 -25.93 5.23
N THR A 279 44.87 -25.17 4.64
CA THR A 279 44.64 -25.18 3.18
C THR A 279 45.81 -24.58 2.40
N VAL A 280 46.48 -23.55 2.92
CA VAL A 280 47.66 -22.95 2.28
C VAL A 280 48.87 -23.90 2.37
N MET A 281 49.01 -24.63 3.48
CA MET A 281 50.06 -25.64 3.67
C MET A 281 49.77 -26.96 2.92
N THR A 282 48.51 -27.25 2.60
CA THR A 282 48.08 -28.38 1.76
C THR A 282 47.79 -27.98 0.32
N GLU A 283 48.21 -26.78 -0.11
CA GLU A 283 48.32 -26.51 -1.53
C GLU A 283 49.35 -27.48 -2.11
N GLU A 284 48.85 -28.57 -2.68
CA GLU A 284 49.67 -29.54 -3.39
C GLU A 284 50.56 -28.79 -4.38
N PRO A 285 51.82 -29.21 -4.54
CA PRO A 285 52.75 -28.55 -5.44
C PRO A 285 52.06 -28.38 -6.79
N SER A 286 51.91 -27.13 -7.24
CA SER A 286 51.22 -26.76 -8.49
C SER A 286 51.81 -27.44 -9.73
N HIS A 287 52.89 -28.19 -9.58
CA HIS A 287 53.69 -28.82 -10.61
C HIS A 287 53.90 -30.28 -10.22
N ASP A 288 53.71 -31.16 -11.19
CA ASP A 288 53.99 -32.58 -11.09
C ASP A 288 55.48 -32.81 -10.78
N LEU A 289 55.80 -33.50 -9.67
CA LEU A 289 57.17 -33.60 -9.15
C LEU A 289 58.13 -34.34 -10.09
N ILE A 290 57.61 -35.15 -11.00
CA ILE A 290 58.41 -35.96 -11.93
C ILE A 290 58.69 -35.18 -13.23
N ASN A 291 57.74 -34.37 -13.67
CA ASN A 291 57.74 -33.77 -15.01
C ASN A 291 57.88 -32.23 -14.99
N GLY A 292 57.76 -31.61 -13.82
CA GLY A 292 57.72 -30.15 -13.64
C GLY A 292 56.49 -29.48 -14.26
N GLN A 293 55.55 -30.25 -14.81
CA GLN A 293 54.40 -29.73 -15.57
C GLN A 293 53.27 -29.34 -14.63
N LYS A 294 52.62 -28.19 -14.88
CA LYS A 294 51.50 -27.73 -14.04
C LYS A 294 50.34 -28.72 -14.09
N LEU A 295 49.84 -29.14 -12.91
CA LEU A 295 48.69 -30.04 -12.80
C LEU A 295 47.45 -29.42 -13.49
N TYR A 296 46.78 -30.23 -14.32
CA TYR A 296 45.61 -29.82 -15.09
C TYR A 296 44.46 -29.39 -14.15
N ARG A 297 44.10 -28.10 -14.21
CA ARG A 297 42.92 -27.55 -13.53
C ARG A 297 41.80 -27.44 -14.57
N PRO A 298 40.80 -28.34 -14.56
CA PRO A 298 39.69 -28.24 -15.49
C PRO A 298 38.99 -26.89 -15.32
N ILE A 299 38.70 -26.21 -16.43
CA ILE A 299 37.98 -24.93 -16.41
C ILE A 299 36.51 -25.24 -16.09
N ILE A 300 36.19 -25.28 -14.80
CA ILE A 300 34.82 -25.54 -14.31
C ILE A 300 34.06 -24.19 -14.31
N GLY A 301 33.32 -23.94 -15.38
CA GLY A 301 32.43 -22.78 -15.52
C GLY A 301 32.99 -21.65 -16.37
N ARG A 302 32.12 -21.04 -17.19
CA ARG A 302 32.45 -19.81 -17.92
C ARG A 302 32.40 -18.65 -16.93
N PRO A 303 33.44 -17.81 -16.80
CA PRO A 303 33.33 -16.58 -16.03
C PRO A 303 32.21 -15.71 -16.62
N PRO A 304 31.48 -14.94 -15.79
CA PRO A 304 30.47 -14.02 -16.28
C PRO A 304 31.08 -13.09 -17.34
N ASN A 305 30.40 -12.94 -18.49
CA ASN A 305 30.90 -12.17 -19.64
C ASN A 305 31.17 -10.69 -19.32
N ASN A 306 30.56 -10.17 -18.25
CA ASN A 306 30.79 -8.82 -17.77
C ASN A 306 31.51 -8.91 -16.43
N GLU A 307 32.63 -8.18 -16.30
CA GLU A 307 33.24 -7.92 -15.02
C GLU A 307 32.18 -7.25 -14.13
N ARG A 308 31.87 -7.87 -12.99
CA ARG A 308 30.81 -7.37 -12.11
C ARG A 308 31.19 -5.99 -11.57
N ASN A 309 32.47 -5.75 -11.35
CA ASN A 309 32.99 -4.55 -10.71
C ASN A 309 33.93 -3.78 -11.65
N ASN A 310 33.38 -3.19 -12.72
CA ASN A 310 34.15 -2.39 -13.67
C ASN A 310 34.86 -1.19 -13.00
N SER A 311 34.40 -0.76 -11.84
CA SER A 311 34.97 0.34 -11.06
C SER A 311 36.12 -0.09 -10.13
N ASN A 312 36.45 -1.38 -10.07
CA ASN A 312 37.50 -1.94 -9.19
C ASN A 312 37.38 -1.49 -7.73
N LEU A 313 36.17 -1.19 -7.27
CA LEU A 313 35.92 -0.78 -5.88
C LEU A 313 36.13 -1.97 -4.93
N PRO A 314 36.47 -1.74 -3.65
CA PRO A 314 36.32 -2.77 -2.63
C PRO A 314 34.92 -3.38 -2.70
N ILE A 315 34.82 -4.71 -2.58
CA ILE A 315 33.54 -5.43 -2.77
C ILE A 315 32.41 -4.89 -1.89
N GLY A 316 32.75 -4.37 -0.69
CA GLY A 316 31.79 -3.72 0.21
C GLY A 316 31.17 -2.47 -0.39
N ASP A 317 31.99 -1.56 -0.93
CA ASP A 317 31.55 -0.29 -1.50
C ASP A 317 30.77 -0.52 -2.80
N TYR A 318 31.22 -1.47 -3.62
CA TYR A 318 30.50 -1.88 -4.83
C TYR A 318 29.09 -2.39 -4.51
N LEU A 319 28.96 -3.26 -3.50
CA LEU A 319 27.66 -3.80 -3.09
C LEU A 319 26.78 -2.72 -2.43
N PHE A 320 27.37 -1.79 -1.69
CA PHE A 320 26.66 -0.66 -1.11
C PHE A 320 26.10 0.26 -2.20
N GLN A 321 26.92 0.61 -3.19
CA GLN A 321 26.49 1.42 -4.34
C GLN A 321 25.39 0.70 -5.15
N LEU A 322 25.48 -0.63 -5.29
CA LEU A 322 24.44 -1.41 -5.96
C LEU A 322 23.10 -1.33 -5.20
N ARG A 323 23.16 -1.34 -3.87
CA ARG A 323 21.98 -1.21 -3.00
C ARG A 323 21.36 0.18 -3.09
N THR A 324 22.16 1.24 -3.04
CA THR A 324 21.64 2.62 -3.15
C THR A 324 20.97 2.84 -4.49
N VAL A 325 21.55 2.34 -5.59
CA VAL A 325 20.93 2.44 -6.93
C VAL A 325 19.59 1.70 -6.99
N GLN A 326 19.47 0.54 -6.33
CA GLN A 326 18.20 -0.20 -6.27
C GLN A 326 17.14 0.52 -5.41
N GLU A 327 17.55 1.08 -4.27
CA GLU A 327 16.67 1.86 -3.38
C GLU A 327 16.20 3.14 -4.08
N ASP A 328 17.10 3.86 -4.76
CA ASP A 328 16.77 5.06 -5.54
C ASP A 328 15.81 4.75 -6.69
N HIS A 329 16.05 3.65 -7.42
CA HIS A 329 15.15 3.20 -8.48
C HIS A 329 13.77 2.83 -7.92
N HIS A 330 13.72 2.16 -6.76
CA HIS A 330 12.46 1.83 -6.09
C HIS A 330 11.69 3.08 -5.65
N ASN A 331 12.40 4.04 -5.04
CA ASN A 331 11.83 5.33 -4.61
C ASN A 331 11.29 6.13 -5.80
N TYR A 332 12.03 6.15 -6.92
CA TYR A 332 11.60 6.78 -8.15
C TYR A 332 10.28 6.17 -8.69
N LEU A 333 10.15 4.85 -8.70
CA LEU A 333 8.91 4.17 -9.12
C LEU A 333 7.72 4.47 -8.19
N ILE A 334 7.96 4.53 -6.87
CA ILE A 334 6.93 4.92 -5.89
C ILE A 334 6.46 6.35 -6.15
N GLU A 335 7.38 7.28 -6.35
CA GLU A 335 7.04 8.69 -6.58
C GLU A 335 6.32 8.88 -7.92
N GLN A 336 6.73 8.16 -8.97
CA GLN A 336 6.01 8.13 -10.25
C GLN A 336 4.58 7.60 -10.08
N GLN A 337 4.38 6.54 -9.29
CA GLN A 337 3.05 6.02 -8.98
C GLN A 337 2.22 7.02 -8.16
N ARG A 338 2.84 7.71 -7.20
CA ARG A 338 2.21 8.75 -6.40
C ARG A 338 1.74 9.91 -7.29
N GLN A 339 2.58 10.37 -8.21
CA GLN A 339 2.23 11.40 -9.18
C GLN A 339 1.11 10.94 -10.12
N SER A 340 1.11 9.68 -10.58
CA SER A 340 0.01 9.15 -11.41
C SER A 340 -1.30 9.08 -10.64
N ILE A 341 -1.28 8.75 -9.34
CA ILE A 341 -2.45 8.78 -8.46
C ILE A 341 -2.94 10.22 -8.27
N ILE A 342 -2.05 11.18 -8.03
CA ILE A 342 -2.41 12.60 -7.92
C ILE A 342 -3.01 13.12 -9.24
N ASN A 343 -2.46 12.72 -10.37
CA ASN A 343 -2.94 13.11 -11.69
C ASN A 343 -4.26 12.40 -12.10
N SER A 344 -4.48 11.18 -11.60
CA SER A 344 -5.69 10.37 -11.87
C SER A 344 -6.79 10.52 -10.82
N MET A 345 -6.49 11.10 -9.65
CA MET A 345 -7.50 11.67 -8.78
C MET A 345 -8.13 12.81 -9.57
N ALA A 346 -9.33 12.54 -10.08
CA ALA A 346 -10.09 13.42 -10.96
C ALA A 346 -10.00 14.85 -10.44
N LYS A 347 -9.31 15.72 -11.19
CA LYS A 347 -9.45 17.16 -11.03
C LYS A 347 -10.95 17.41 -11.03
N SER A 348 -11.48 17.89 -9.91
CA SER A 348 -12.88 18.29 -9.84
C SER A 348 -13.13 19.18 -11.04
N SER A 349 -14.18 18.88 -11.81
CA SER A 349 -14.46 19.69 -13.00
C SER A 349 -14.50 21.16 -12.58
N ASN A 350 -14.09 22.09 -13.45
CA ASN A 350 -14.11 23.52 -13.11
C ASN A 350 -15.48 23.96 -12.56
N LYS A 351 -16.58 23.36 -13.06
CA LYS A 351 -17.94 23.56 -12.54
C LYS A 351 -18.11 23.09 -11.10
N SER A 352 -17.57 21.91 -10.76
CA SER A 352 -17.61 21.38 -9.39
C SER A 352 -16.82 22.24 -8.42
N SER A 353 -15.65 22.73 -8.83
CA SER A 353 -14.86 23.67 -8.03
C SER A 353 -15.61 25.00 -7.84
N GLN A 354 -16.22 25.54 -8.89
CA GLN A 354 -17.03 26.75 -8.80
C GLN A 354 -18.24 26.58 -7.87
N ILE A 355 -18.97 25.46 -7.95
CA ILE A 355 -20.08 25.15 -7.04
C ILE A 355 -19.61 25.09 -5.57
N TYR A 356 -18.41 24.54 -5.33
CA TYR A 356 -17.84 24.50 -3.99
C TYR A 356 -17.49 25.90 -3.48
N GLU A 357 -16.86 26.73 -4.32
CA GLU A 357 -16.52 28.12 -3.99
C GLU A 357 -17.79 28.95 -3.73
N ASP A 358 -18.81 28.83 -4.58
CA ASP A 358 -20.11 29.51 -4.39
C ASP A 358 -20.77 29.08 -3.08
N LYS A 359 -20.73 27.78 -2.75
CA LYS A 359 -21.27 27.26 -1.49
C LYS A 359 -20.48 27.78 -0.29
N LYS A 360 -19.14 27.80 -0.39
CA LYS A 360 -18.25 28.32 0.66
C LYS A 360 -18.55 29.80 0.91
N GLN A 361 -18.64 30.60 -0.15
CA GLN A 361 -18.94 32.03 -0.05
C GLN A 361 -20.29 32.29 0.59
N LYS A 362 -21.34 31.55 0.20
CA LYS A 362 -22.68 31.67 0.82
C LYS A 362 -22.67 31.36 2.31
N ILE A 363 -21.96 30.32 2.72
CA ILE A 363 -21.86 29.92 4.13
C ILE A 363 -21.11 30.98 4.94
N LEU A 364 -20.05 31.57 4.37
CA LEU A 364 -19.33 32.66 5.03
C LEU A 364 -20.17 33.93 5.12
N GLN A 365 -20.97 34.25 4.10
CA GLN A 365 -21.93 35.36 4.13
C GLN A 365 -23.01 35.15 5.20
N GLU A 366 -23.54 33.93 5.32
CA GLU A 366 -24.49 33.57 6.37
C GLU A 366 -23.87 33.73 7.76
N ILE A 367 -22.63 33.26 7.96
CA ILE A 367 -21.91 33.47 9.24
C ILE A 367 -21.69 34.94 9.52
N PHE A 368 -21.27 35.73 8.53
CA PHE A 368 -21.07 37.16 8.68
C PHE A 368 -22.37 37.84 9.15
N SER A 369 -23.49 37.54 8.49
CA SER A 369 -24.80 38.09 8.87
C SER A 369 -25.30 37.67 10.25
N LEU A 370 -24.81 36.54 10.78
CA LEU A 370 -25.12 36.11 12.15
C LEU A 370 -24.22 36.80 13.19
N LEU A 371 -23.01 37.21 12.81
CA LEU A 371 -22.07 37.93 13.66
C LEU A 371 -22.38 39.45 13.70
N ASP A 372 -22.85 40.01 12.59
CA ASP A 372 -23.26 41.42 12.40
C ASP A 372 -24.68 41.64 12.95
N SER A 373 -24.79 41.76 14.27
CA SER A 373 -26.08 41.84 14.98
C SER A 373 -26.82 43.17 14.79
N ASP A 374 -26.07 44.25 14.57
CA ASP A 374 -26.56 45.60 14.31
C ASP A 374 -26.83 45.86 12.83
N GLY A 375 -26.29 45.05 11.92
CA GLY A 375 -26.54 45.14 10.48
C GLY A 375 -25.89 46.38 9.85
N ASP A 376 -24.80 46.88 10.45
CA ASP A 376 -24.07 48.03 9.95
C ASP A 376 -23.09 47.65 8.82
N GLY A 377 -22.91 46.35 8.58
CA GLY A 377 -22.00 45.79 7.59
C GLY A 377 -20.57 45.61 8.10
N TYR A 378 -20.32 45.76 9.40
CA TYR A 378 -19.02 45.65 10.04
C TYR A 378 -19.06 44.76 11.29
N ILE A 379 -18.19 43.76 11.34
CA ILE A 379 -18.01 42.95 12.54
C ILE A 379 -16.95 43.61 13.43
N SER A 380 -17.34 43.95 14.66
CA SER A 380 -16.48 44.54 15.69
C SER A 380 -16.42 43.67 16.94
N ALA A 381 -15.25 43.50 17.56
CA ALA A 381 -15.09 42.68 18.77
C ALA A 381 -16.06 43.04 19.91
N SER A 382 -16.49 44.31 20.00
CA SER A 382 -17.45 44.81 20.98
C SER A 382 -18.91 44.46 20.69
N SER A 383 -19.26 44.19 19.44
CA SER A 383 -20.65 44.15 18.95
C SER A 383 -21.08 42.78 18.40
N ILE A 384 -20.22 41.76 18.52
CA ILE A 384 -20.49 40.43 17.98
C ILE A 384 -21.53 39.70 18.82
N GLU A 385 -22.58 39.21 18.16
CA GLU A 385 -23.51 38.25 18.74
C GLU A 385 -23.08 36.81 18.43
N ILE A 386 -22.77 36.03 19.47
CA ILE A 386 -22.27 34.66 19.35
C ILE A 386 -23.42 33.62 19.48
N SER A 387 -24.57 34.04 20.00
CA SER A 387 -25.67 33.18 20.45
C SER A 387 -26.24 32.29 19.33
N GLY A 388 -26.27 32.78 18.09
CA GLY A 388 -26.86 32.10 16.93
C GLY A 388 -25.95 31.08 16.24
N ILE A 389 -24.67 31.01 16.62
CA ILE A 389 -23.67 30.20 15.91
C ILE A 389 -23.40 28.91 16.69
N GLN A 390 -23.31 27.78 15.97
CA GLN A 390 -22.96 26.50 16.58
C GLN A 390 -21.55 26.54 17.19
N SER A 391 -21.37 25.92 18.36
CA SER A 391 -20.09 25.86 19.07
C SER A 391 -18.95 25.29 18.22
N ASP A 392 -19.23 24.30 17.37
CA ASP A 392 -18.25 23.71 16.45
C ASP A 392 -17.73 24.74 15.43
N ILE A 393 -18.60 25.63 14.93
CA ILE A 393 -18.22 26.69 13.99
C ILE A 393 -17.43 27.76 14.73
N LEU A 394 -17.85 28.12 15.94
CA LEU A 394 -17.14 29.09 16.77
C LEU A 394 -15.72 28.62 17.13
N GLN A 395 -15.55 27.34 17.48
CA GLN A 395 -14.24 26.78 17.75
C GLN A 395 -13.31 26.90 16.54
N ILE A 396 -13.85 26.70 15.34
CA ILE A 396 -13.10 26.84 14.08
C ILE A 396 -12.73 28.31 13.85
N LEU A 397 -13.65 29.25 14.08
CA LEU A 397 -13.45 30.69 13.84
C LEU A 397 -12.70 31.41 14.97
N THR A 398 -12.51 30.77 16.13
CA THR A 398 -11.86 31.37 17.31
C THR A 398 -10.51 32.05 16.98
N PRO A 399 -9.59 31.44 16.21
CA PRO A 399 -8.31 32.08 15.91
C PRO A 399 -8.47 33.42 15.20
N LEU A 400 -9.42 33.51 14.26
CA LEU A 400 -9.70 34.74 13.51
C LEU A 400 -10.33 35.82 14.41
N LEU A 401 -11.27 35.42 15.28
CA LEU A 401 -11.94 36.35 16.19
C LEU A 401 -10.99 36.90 17.26
N CYS A 402 -10.10 36.06 17.80
CA CYS A 402 -9.07 36.49 18.75
C CYS A 402 -8.06 37.45 18.08
N GLU A 403 -7.66 37.19 16.83
CA GLU A 403 -6.76 38.07 16.10
C GLU A 403 -7.41 39.45 15.87
N MET A 404 -8.67 39.46 15.45
CA MET A 404 -9.44 40.70 15.26
C MET A 404 -9.61 41.50 16.57
N GLU A 405 -9.91 40.82 17.68
CA GLU A 405 -10.01 41.45 19.01
C GLU A 405 -8.67 42.07 19.44
N SER A 406 -7.56 41.35 19.23
CA SER A 406 -6.23 41.84 19.62
C SER A 406 -5.81 43.11 18.89
N ILE A 407 -6.23 43.26 17.62
CA ILE A 407 -5.93 44.42 16.78
C ILE A 407 -7.00 45.51 16.93
N GLN A 408 -8.14 45.21 17.55
CA GLN A 408 -9.33 46.05 17.59
C GLN A 408 -9.79 46.50 16.20
N ALA A 409 -9.60 45.65 15.19
CA ALA A 409 -10.00 45.93 13.83
C ALA A 409 -11.49 45.65 13.64
N GLN A 410 -12.13 46.44 12.78
CA GLN A 410 -13.47 46.16 12.26
C GLN A 410 -13.31 45.47 10.90
N LEU A 411 -14.06 44.40 10.66
CA LEU A 411 -14.02 43.66 9.40
C LEU A 411 -15.32 43.85 8.63
N ASP A 412 -15.22 44.35 7.40
CA ASP A 412 -16.32 44.30 6.43
C ASP A 412 -16.48 42.88 5.86
N LEU A 413 -17.55 42.67 5.08
CA LEU A 413 -17.86 41.35 4.53
C LEU A 413 -16.73 40.79 3.66
N GLU A 414 -16.10 41.62 2.83
CA GLU A 414 -15.03 41.18 1.93
C GLU A 414 -13.76 40.80 2.71
N SER A 415 -13.33 41.63 3.66
CA SER A 415 -12.16 41.35 4.50
C SER A 415 -12.39 40.13 5.39
N PHE A 416 -13.60 39.94 5.93
CA PHE A 416 -13.97 38.75 6.67
C PHE A 416 -13.90 37.48 5.81
N ILE A 417 -14.46 37.51 4.59
CA ILE A 417 -14.40 36.37 3.68
C ILE A 417 -12.95 36.04 3.31
N GLU A 418 -12.11 37.04 3.07
CA GLU A 418 -10.69 36.83 2.78
C GLU A 418 -9.96 36.17 3.95
N ALA A 419 -10.10 36.72 5.15
CA ALA A 419 -9.45 36.21 6.35
C ALA A 419 -9.95 34.79 6.70
N ALA A 420 -11.26 34.55 6.61
CA ALA A 420 -11.85 33.23 6.79
C ALA A 420 -11.36 32.21 5.73
N ASN A 421 -11.14 32.63 4.49
CA ASN A 421 -10.57 31.75 3.45
C ASN A 421 -9.12 31.35 3.76
N ARG A 422 -8.30 32.26 4.30
CA ARG A 422 -6.94 31.95 4.75
C ARG A 422 -6.97 30.91 5.87
N LEU A 423 -7.84 31.10 6.86
CA LEU A 423 -8.07 30.14 7.94
C LEU A 423 -8.57 28.79 7.42
N ILE A 424 -9.58 28.77 6.55
CA ILE A 424 -10.10 27.53 5.95
C ILE A 424 -9.00 26.78 5.21
N SER A 425 -8.07 27.47 4.56
CA SER A 425 -6.99 26.81 3.81
C SER A 425 -6.09 25.97 4.72
N SER A 426 -5.83 26.40 5.97
CA SER A 426 -5.05 25.64 6.96
C SER A 426 -5.85 24.56 7.70
N LEU A 427 -7.18 24.55 7.62
CA LEU A 427 -7.99 23.55 8.32
C LEU A 427 -7.89 22.14 7.72
N ASN A 428 -8.03 21.15 8.58
CA ASN A 428 -8.19 19.75 8.19
C ASN A 428 -9.56 19.52 7.50
N VAL A 429 -9.71 18.37 6.85
CA VAL A 429 -10.94 18.01 6.11
C VAL A 429 -12.16 17.87 7.01
N SER A 430 -11.97 17.42 8.26
CA SER A 430 -13.06 17.25 9.23
C SER A 430 -13.68 18.59 9.60
N ASP A 431 -12.86 19.58 9.93
CA ASP A 431 -13.31 20.90 10.37
C ASP A 431 -13.90 21.70 9.20
N LYS A 432 -13.34 21.57 7.99
CA LYS A 432 -13.97 22.05 6.76
C LYS A 432 -15.41 21.52 6.62
N ASN A 433 -15.61 20.23 6.85
CA ASN A 433 -16.94 19.62 6.76
C ASN A 433 -17.89 20.09 7.87
N LYS A 434 -17.40 20.32 9.09
CA LYS A 434 -18.20 20.91 10.17
C LYS A 434 -18.63 22.32 9.80
N LEU A 435 -17.72 23.15 9.29
CA LEU A 435 -18.02 24.51 8.85
C LEU A 435 -19.10 24.51 7.74
N PHE A 436 -18.95 23.68 6.72
CA PHE A 436 -19.88 23.70 5.57
C PHE A 436 -21.23 23.01 5.79
N ASN A 437 -21.37 22.23 6.87
CA ASN A 437 -22.61 21.52 7.16
C ASN A 437 -23.26 21.98 8.47
N GLY A 438 -22.54 22.71 9.32
CA GLY A 438 -23.02 23.13 10.63
C GLY A 438 -24.20 24.10 10.56
N LEU A 439 -24.16 25.10 9.68
CA LEU A 439 -25.24 26.09 9.57
C LEU A 439 -26.61 25.53 9.17
N LYS A 440 -26.64 24.33 8.60
CA LYS A 440 -27.91 23.64 8.37
C LYS A 440 -28.43 23.21 9.74
N GLN A 441 -29.34 24.01 10.30
CA GLN A 441 -30.19 23.56 11.39
C GLN A 441 -30.72 22.19 10.97
N LYS A 442 -30.26 21.14 11.66
CA LYS A 442 -30.80 19.81 11.44
C LYS A 442 -32.27 19.98 11.78
N LYS A 443 -33.12 20.08 10.76
CA LYS A 443 -34.55 19.93 10.95
C LYS A 443 -34.65 18.61 11.68
N ILE A 444 -34.99 18.66 12.96
CA ILE A 444 -35.28 17.47 13.75
C ILE A 444 -36.54 16.95 13.09
N ILE A 445 -36.34 16.14 12.06
CA ILE A 445 -37.43 15.42 11.43
C ILE A 445 -37.85 14.44 12.50
N ASP A 446 -39.01 14.70 13.08
CA ASP A 446 -39.65 13.84 14.06
C ASP A 446 -39.72 12.43 13.47
N LEU A 447 -38.83 11.56 13.96
CA LEU A 447 -38.56 10.25 13.35
C LEU A 447 -39.81 9.36 13.41
N ASP A 448 -40.69 9.65 14.36
CA ASP A 448 -41.95 8.94 14.61
C ASP A 448 -43.05 9.29 13.59
N GLN A 449 -42.91 10.36 12.80
CA GLN A 449 -43.86 10.72 11.74
C GLN A 449 -43.45 10.26 10.34
N CYS A 450 -42.23 9.73 10.18
CA CYS A 450 -41.76 9.22 8.91
C CYS A 450 -42.27 7.80 8.65
N THR A 451 -43.51 7.66 8.18
CA THR A 451 -44.11 6.38 7.71
C THR A 451 -43.48 5.84 6.42
N PHE A 452 -42.54 6.58 5.82
CA PHE A 452 -41.87 6.19 4.59
C PHE A 452 -40.84 5.09 4.86
N GLN A 453 -41.23 3.84 4.63
CA GLN A 453 -40.29 2.73 4.46
C GLN A 453 -39.71 2.79 3.04
N PRO A 454 -38.45 3.23 2.85
CA PRO A 454 -37.86 3.34 1.52
C PRO A 454 -37.75 1.96 0.88
N LYS A 455 -38.65 1.66 -0.06
CA LYS A 455 -38.55 0.45 -0.89
C LYS A 455 -37.47 0.68 -1.94
N LEU A 456 -36.31 0.08 -1.75
CA LEU A 456 -35.24 0.06 -2.76
C LEU A 456 -35.78 -0.52 -4.07
N CYS A 457 -35.68 0.26 -5.16
CA CYS A 457 -36.13 -0.21 -6.47
C CYS A 457 -35.25 -1.38 -6.94
N LYS A 458 -35.81 -2.24 -7.81
CA LYS A 458 -35.10 -3.42 -8.35
C LYS A 458 -33.76 -3.06 -9.02
N HIS A 459 -33.60 -1.81 -9.49
CA HIS A 459 -32.37 -1.32 -10.09
C HIS A 459 -31.28 -1.01 -9.06
N SER A 460 -31.62 -0.29 -7.97
CA SER A 460 -30.68 -0.04 -6.87
C SER A 460 -30.21 -1.33 -6.21
N MET A 461 -31.09 -2.31 -6.04
CA MET A 461 -30.73 -3.65 -5.56
C MET A 461 -29.75 -4.39 -6.50
N LYS A 462 -29.78 -4.13 -7.81
CA LYS A 462 -28.80 -4.69 -8.77
C LYS A 462 -27.45 -4.00 -8.66
N ILE A 463 -27.42 -2.69 -8.43
CA ILE A 463 -26.18 -1.90 -8.26
C ILE A 463 -25.44 -2.30 -6.99
N VAL A 464 -26.16 -2.45 -5.86
CA VAL A 464 -25.55 -2.91 -4.59
C VAL A 464 -24.97 -4.32 -4.72
N LYS A 465 -25.62 -5.22 -5.48
CA LYS A 465 -25.13 -6.57 -5.73
C LYS A 465 -23.96 -6.64 -6.74
N SER A 466 -23.74 -5.61 -7.56
CA SER A 466 -22.66 -5.58 -8.56
C SER A 466 -21.41 -4.80 -8.13
N ALA A 467 -21.51 -3.95 -7.09
CA ALA A 467 -20.40 -3.16 -6.55
C ALA A 467 -19.10 -3.94 -6.23
N PRO A 468 -19.11 -5.16 -5.66
CA PRO A 468 -17.85 -5.86 -5.37
C PRO A 468 -17.08 -6.32 -6.62
N LYS A 469 -17.71 -6.38 -7.81
CA LYS A 469 -17.05 -6.85 -9.04
C LYS A 469 -16.24 -5.76 -9.76
N LEU A 470 -16.57 -4.49 -9.56
CA LEU A 470 -15.83 -3.38 -10.20
C LEU A 470 -14.48 -3.10 -9.53
N GLN A 471 -14.38 -3.32 -8.22
CA GLN A 471 -13.11 -3.13 -7.50
C GLN A 471 -12.09 -4.24 -7.81
N GLN A 472 -12.54 -5.48 -8.05
CA GLN A 472 -11.66 -6.58 -8.46
C GLN A 472 -11.05 -6.35 -9.86
N ASN A 473 -11.85 -5.88 -10.83
CA ASN A 473 -11.35 -5.61 -12.19
C ASN A 473 -10.27 -4.52 -12.25
N LYS A 474 -10.31 -3.52 -11.36
CA LYS A 474 -9.29 -2.46 -11.33
C LYS A 474 -7.94 -2.97 -10.80
N PHE A 475 -7.98 -3.89 -9.82
CA PHE A 475 -6.76 -4.55 -9.31
C PHE A 475 -6.14 -5.50 -10.33
N ASP A 476 -6.96 -6.28 -11.04
CA ASP A 476 -6.48 -7.19 -12.08
C ASP A 476 -5.82 -6.44 -13.25
N LEU A 477 -6.35 -5.26 -13.62
CA LEU A 477 -5.77 -4.42 -14.67
C LEU A 477 -4.40 -3.85 -14.27
N VAL A 478 -4.28 -3.32 -13.03
CA VAL A 478 -3.00 -2.80 -12.51
C VAL A 478 -1.96 -3.90 -12.40
N LYS A 479 -2.37 -5.11 -12.00
CA LYS A 479 -1.49 -6.28 -11.94
C LYS A 479 -0.97 -6.69 -13.32
N GLN A 480 -1.84 -6.72 -14.34
CA GLN A 480 -1.42 -7.00 -15.72
C GLN A 480 -0.44 -5.97 -16.27
N GLU A 481 -0.63 -4.69 -15.95
CA GLU A 481 0.27 -3.62 -16.40
C GLU A 481 1.67 -3.75 -15.76
N GLN A 482 1.74 -4.10 -14.47
CA GLN A 482 3.00 -4.40 -13.79
C GLN A 482 3.70 -5.63 -14.38
N GLU A 483 2.97 -6.71 -14.65
CA GLU A 483 3.52 -7.92 -15.29
C GLU A 483 4.08 -7.61 -16.69
N GLN A 484 3.43 -6.74 -17.47
CA GLN A 484 3.94 -6.31 -18.78
C GLN A 484 5.23 -5.49 -18.67
N LYS A 485 5.33 -4.57 -17.71
CA LYS A 485 6.55 -3.79 -17.47
C LYS A 485 7.72 -4.68 -17.04
N ILE A 486 7.49 -5.61 -16.11
CA ILE A 486 8.50 -6.60 -15.69
C ILE A 486 8.97 -7.43 -16.89
N MET A 487 8.06 -7.81 -17.80
CA MET A 487 8.41 -8.58 -19.00
C MET A 487 9.24 -7.76 -20.00
N GLN A 488 9.00 -6.45 -20.11
CA GLN A 488 9.78 -5.55 -20.96
C GLN A 488 11.17 -5.25 -20.39
N GLU A 489 11.29 -5.16 -19.06
CA GLU A 489 12.56 -4.96 -18.36
C GLU A 489 13.39 -6.25 -18.22
N CYS A 490 12.80 -7.41 -18.53
CA CYS A 490 13.49 -8.68 -18.48
C CYS A 490 14.60 -8.72 -19.55
N THR A 491 15.85 -8.55 -19.11
CA THR A 491 17.06 -8.61 -19.94
C THR A 491 17.38 -10.03 -20.42
N PHE A 492 16.66 -11.03 -19.93
CA PHE A 492 16.70 -12.39 -20.44
C PHE A 492 16.05 -12.45 -21.82
N LYS A 493 16.85 -12.14 -22.85
CA LYS A 493 16.57 -12.49 -24.23
C LYS A 493 17.18 -13.88 -24.46
N PRO A 494 16.42 -14.98 -24.32
CA PRO A 494 16.97 -16.28 -24.65
C PRO A 494 17.43 -16.19 -26.10
N GLN A 495 18.73 -16.32 -26.32
CA GLN A 495 19.27 -16.56 -27.65
C GLN A 495 18.74 -17.92 -28.06
N LEU A 496 17.57 -17.91 -28.70
CA LEU A 496 17.06 -19.08 -29.40
C LEU A 496 18.14 -19.41 -30.42
N TYR A 497 18.86 -20.50 -30.17
CA TYR A 497 19.82 -21.06 -31.11
C TYR A 497 19.09 -21.14 -32.45
N ASN A 498 19.51 -20.33 -33.42
CA ASN A 498 19.11 -20.53 -34.79
C ASN A 498 19.57 -21.95 -35.13
N PRO A 499 18.65 -22.89 -35.44
CA PRO A 499 19.05 -24.24 -35.80
C PRO A 499 19.99 -24.12 -37.00
N LEU A 500 21.23 -24.58 -36.83
CA LEU A 500 22.17 -24.72 -37.92
C LEU A 500 21.44 -25.47 -39.03
N LYS A 501 21.32 -24.83 -40.20
CA LYS A 501 20.78 -25.45 -41.41
C LYS A 501 21.79 -26.50 -41.89
N ILE A 502 21.81 -27.65 -41.23
CA ILE A 502 22.64 -28.81 -41.61
C ILE A 502 22.31 -29.26 -43.04
N TYR A 503 21.10 -28.96 -43.53
CA TYR A 503 20.71 -29.21 -44.92
C TYR A 503 21.52 -28.44 -45.97
N ASP A 504 22.08 -27.27 -45.65
CA ASP A 504 22.93 -26.53 -46.60
C ASP A 504 24.36 -27.12 -46.68
N PHE A 505 24.76 -27.95 -45.70
CA PHE A 505 26.06 -28.62 -45.69
C PHE A 505 26.04 -30.00 -46.37
N MET A 506 24.85 -30.59 -46.56
CA MET A 506 24.68 -31.92 -47.17
C MET A 506 24.41 -31.89 -48.69
N LEU A 507 24.21 -30.71 -49.28
CA LEU A 507 23.91 -30.56 -50.71
C LEU A 507 25.11 -30.10 -51.57
N ASN A 508 26.29 -29.93 -50.97
CA ASN A 508 27.52 -29.51 -51.66
C ASN A 508 28.67 -30.55 -51.57
N GLN A 509 28.35 -31.84 -51.53
CA GLN A 509 29.33 -32.91 -51.80
C GLN A 509 28.91 -33.75 -52.99
#